data_AF-A0A2D4SFA2-F1
#
_entry.id   AF-A0A2D4SFA2-F1
#
_cell.length_a   1.000
_cell.length_b   1.000
_cell.length_c   1.000
_cell.angle_alpha   90.00
_cell.angle_beta   90.00
_cell.angle_gamma   90.00
#
_symmetry.space_group_name_H-M   'P 1'
#
loop_
_entity.id
_entity.type
_entity.pdbx_description
1 polymer ?
#
loop_
_entity_poly.entity_id
_entity_poly.type
_entity_poly.pdbx_seq_one_letter_code
_entity_poly.pdbx_strand_id
1 'polypeptide(L)'
;MRLLEGFGEARSLRVRAIARKRGRGGFRYHAGRLSDANVMVLRHLQIVIDILLLRRGPQDLPAAWESLGFLGASYCFFSVCQMLIMADPGSAILHGLAATLMLALFVHGLLRVRGRPERFVQTLSALYGVGIVIVLVLLGPTTVLAPFVEAMNSSPDTAAAPPAPVVLAYLAGVIWSLIVSGHIYRHALDLGLAGGIAMALLFEFLVFMLFSLSGLGV
;
A
#
# COMPACT_ATOMS: atom_id res chain seq x y z
N MET A 1 -17.78 81.89 -8.51
CA MET A 1 -16.75 80.85 -8.30
C MET A 1 -17.27 79.78 -7.33
N ARG A 2 -18.33 79.04 -7.71
CA ARG A 2 -18.98 78.00 -6.89
C ARG A 2 -19.76 76.95 -7.73
N LEU A 3 -19.38 76.78 -9.01
CA LEU A 3 -20.10 75.90 -9.96
C LEU A 3 -19.25 74.77 -10.55
N LEU A 4 -18.00 74.57 -10.11
CA LEU A 4 -17.12 73.52 -10.65
C LEU A 4 -16.71 72.42 -9.64
N GLU A 5 -17.20 72.46 -8.39
CA GLU A 5 -16.87 71.43 -7.39
C GLU A 5 -17.82 70.22 -7.40
N GLY A 6 -18.99 70.31 -8.06
CA GLY A 6 -20.01 69.25 -8.04
C GLY A 6 -19.75 68.04 -8.94
N PHE A 7 -18.81 68.13 -9.90
CA PHE A 7 -18.56 67.05 -10.87
C PHE A 7 -17.55 65.98 -10.38
N GLY A 8 -16.75 66.28 -9.35
CA GLY A 8 -15.77 65.35 -8.79
C GLY A 8 -16.40 64.25 -7.93
N GLU A 9 -17.36 64.60 -7.08
CA GLU A 9 -17.97 63.64 -6.13
C GLU A 9 -18.86 62.59 -6.82
N ALA A 10 -19.63 62.98 -7.83
CA ALA A 10 -20.53 62.07 -8.54
C ALA A 10 -19.79 60.92 -9.27
N ARG A 11 -18.53 61.15 -9.68
CA ARG A 11 -17.68 60.13 -10.31
C ARG A 11 -17.15 59.12 -9.29
N SER A 12 -16.85 59.56 -8.08
CA SER A 12 -16.31 58.69 -7.02
C SER A 12 -17.34 57.69 -6.48
N LEU A 13 -18.62 58.09 -6.42
CA LEU A 13 -19.72 57.24 -5.93
C LEU A 13 -20.10 56.15 -6.94
N ARG A 14 -20.04 56.43 -8.24
CA ARG A 14 -20.30 55.43 -9.30
C ARG A 14 -19.22 54.34 -9.36
N VAL A 15 -17.94 54.71 -9.18
CA VAL A 15 -16.83 53.73 -9.15
C VAL A 15 -16.94 52.81 -7.93
N ARG A 16 -17.33 53.34 -6.76
CA ARG A 16 -17.54 52.54 -5.54
C ARG A 16 -18.78 51.64 -5.64
N ALA A 17 -19.84 52.07 -6.32
CA ALA A 17 -21.03 51.24 -6.53
C ALA A 17 -20.79 50.05 -7.47
N ILE A 18 -19.93 50.22 -8.49
CA ILE A 18 -19.56 49.14 -9.42
C ILE A 18 -18.59 48.14 -8.76
N ALA A 19 -17.69 48.62 -7.89
CA ALA A 19 -16.78 47.75 -7.13
C ALA A 19 -17.51 46.87 -6.09
N ARG A 20 -18.59 47.37 -5.48
CA ARG A 20 -19.38 46.59 -4.49
C ARG A 20 -20.27 45.51 -5.11
N LYS A 21 -20.63 45.62 -6.39
CA LYS A 21 -21.52 44.64 -7.07
C LYS A 21 -20.77 43.42 -7.63
N ARG A 22 -19.43 43.44 -7.67
CA ARG A 22 -18.57 42.31 -8.09
C ARG A 22 -18.13 41.37 -6.95
N GLY A 23 -18.56 41.62 -5.71
CA GLY A 23 -18.12 40.85 -4.52
C GLY A 23 -19.12 39.84 -3.96
N ARG A 24 -20.23 39.53 -4.63
CA ARG A 24 -21.29 38.63 -4.10
C ARG A 24 -21.80 37.61 -5.12
N GLY A 25 -20.88 37.03 -5.86
CA GLY A 25 -21.15 35.92 -6.78
C GLY A 25 -20.04 34.90 -6.73
N GLY A 26 -19.58 34.54 -5.52
CA GLY A 26 -18.66 33.43 -5.32
C GLY A 26 -19.38 32.12 -5.57
N PHE A 27 -19.69 31.83 -6.83
CA PHE A 27 -19.95 30.46 -7.27
C PHE A 27 -18.63 29.71 -7.08
N ARG A 28 -18.45 29.15 -5.88
CA ARG A 28 -17.35 28.22 -5.58
C ARG A 28 -17.59 27.02 -6.47
N TYR A 29 -16.95 27.01 -7.62
CA TYR A 29 -16.92 25.84 -8.49
C TYR A 29 -16.40 24.66 -7.65
N HIS A 30 -17.27 23.68 -7.43
CA HIS A 30 -16.96 22.39 -6.78
C HIS A 30 -15.99 21.50 -7.60
N ALA A 31 -15.23 22.09 -8.54
CA ALA A 31 -14.26 21.42 -9.39
C ALA A 31 -12.98 20.99 -8.64
N GLY A 32 -12.76 21.47 -7.40
CA GLY A 32 -11.56 21.13 -6.62
C GLY A 32 -11.57 19.74 -5.98
N ARG A 33 -12.74 19.15 -5.67
CA ARG A 33 -12.78 17.90 -4.87
C ARG A 33 -12.19 16.69 -5.60
N LEU A 34 -12.36 16.60 -6.92
CA LEU A 34 -11.82 15.51 -7.73
C LEU A 34 -10.31 15.67 -7.99
N SER A 35 -9.82 16.91 -8.17
CA SER A 35 -8.37 17.16 -8.25
C SER A 35 -7.68 16.87 -6.92
N ASP A 36 -8.31 17.22 -5.81
CA ASP A 36 -7.76 16.99 -4.46
C ASP A 36 -7.66 15.49 -4.15
N ALA A 37 -8.66 14.70 -4.54
CA ALA A 37 -8.64 13.24 -4.40
C ALA A 37 -7.53 12.60 -5.24
N ASN A 38 -7.38 13.00 -6.51
CA ASN A 38 -6.33 12.46 -7.39
C ASN A 38 -4.93 12.80 -6.87
N VAL A 39 -4.72 14.04 -6.40
CA VAL A 39 -3.45 14.44 -5.80
C VAL A 39 -3.17 13.66 -4.52
N MET A 40 -4.20 13.38 -3.71
CA MET A 40 -4.07 12.57 -2.51
C MET A 40 -3.68 11.13 -2.85
N VAL A 41 -4.35 10.49 -3.82
CA VAL A 41 -4.03 9.12 -4.27
C VAL A 41 -2.60 9.04 -4.82
N LEU A 42 -2.21 9.96 -5.71
CA LEU A 42 -0.85 10.01 -6.26
C LEU A 42 0.21 10.18 -5.17
N ARG A 43 -0.07 11.01 -4.17
CA ARG A 43 0.83 11.19 -3.02
C ARG A 43 0.98 9.91 -2.20
N HIS A 44 -0.10 9.14 -1.98
CA HIS A 44 -0.01 7.86 -1.28
C HIS A 44 0.86 6.86 -2.03
N LEU A 45 0.64 6.75 -3.35
CA LEU A 45 1.44 5.88 -4.21
C LEU A 45 2.91 6.28 -4.17
N GLN A 46 3.23 7.58 -4.24
CA GLN A 46 4.60 8.06 -4.11
C GLN A 46 5.24 7.67 -2.77
N ILE A 47 4.51 7.80 -1.66
CA ILE A 47 5.02 7.40 -0.34
C ILE A 47 5.25 5.88 -0.30
N VAL A 48 4.32 5.07 -0.84
CA VAL A 48 4.49 3.61 -0.91
C VAL A 48 5.73 3.23 -1.72
N ILE A 49 5.96 3.87 -2.86
CA ILE A 49 7.16 3.63 -3.68
C ILE A 49 8.42 4.09 -2.95
N ASP A 50 8.39 5.24 -2.26
CA ASP A 50 9.52 5.70 -1.46
C ASP A 50 9.82 4.74 -0.29
N ILE A 51 8.81 4.13 0.33
CA ILE A 51 8.99 3.07 1.35
C ILE A 51 9.58 1.80 0.70
N LEU A 52 9.06 1.39 -0.46
CA LEU A 52 9.58 0.25 -1.22
C LEU A 52 11.06 0.43 -1.60
N LEU A 53 11.48 1.67 -1.85
CA LEU A 53 12.87 2.05 -2.11
C LEU A 53 13.68 2.35 -0.85
N LEU A 54 13.14 2.07 0.34
CA LEU A 54 13.77 2.25 1.66
C LEU A 54 14.10 3.72 2.00
N ARG A 55 13.45 4.69 1.33
CA ARG A 55 13.70 6.13 1.49
C ARG A 55 12.84 6.77 2.58
N ARG A 56 11.69 6.15 2.90
CA ARG A 56 10.70 6.63 3.87
C ARG A 56 10.29 5.52 4.82
N GLY A 57 9.64 5.92 5.91
CA GLY A 57 9.06 5.00 6.89
C GLY A 57 7.53 5.00 6.85
N PRO A 58 6.88 4.04 7.53
CA PRO A 58 5.42 3.95 7.61
C PRO A 58 4.77 5.22 8.18
N GLN A 59 5.47 5.97 9.04
CA GLN A 59 4.97 7.20 9.67
C GLN A 59 4.64 8.33 8.67
N ASP A 60 5.14 8.26 7.44
CA ASP A 60 4.88 9.25 6.40
C ASP A 60 3.51 9.06 5.74
N LEU A 61 2.87 7.91 5.93
CA LEU A 61 1.49 7.66 5.49
C LEU A 61 0.48 8.32 6.44
N PRO A 62 -0.67 8.80 5.94
CA PRO A 62 -1.70 9.33 6.82
C PRO A 62 -2.35 8.21 7.65
N ALA A 63 -2.66 8.53 8.91
CA ALA A 63 -3.37 7.63 9.82
C ALA A 63 -4.88 7.63 9.54
N ALA A 64 -5.28 7.21 8.33
CA ALA A 64 -6.66 7.16 7.88
C ALA A 64 -7.18 5.71 7.78
N TRP A 65 -8.17 5.36 8.60
CA TRP A 65 -8.77 4.02 8.63
C TRP A 65 -9.45 3.62 7.32
N GLU A 66 -10.02 4.60 6.60
CA GLU A 66 -10.66 4.38 5.30
C GLU A 66 -9.64 3.89 4.26
N SER A 67 -8.46 4.52 4.22
CA SER A 67 -7.35 4.11 3.35
C SER A 67 -6.84 2.73 3.71
N LEU A 68 -6.75 2.41 5.01
CA LEU A 68 -6.33 1.09 5.47
C LEU A 68 -7.30 0.00 5.01
N GLY A 69 -8.61 0.21 5.13
CA GLY A 69 -9.62 -0.75 4.67
C GLY A 69 -9.52 -1.02 3.17
N PHE A 70 -9.35 0.03 2.36
CA PHE A 70 -9.15 -0.09 0.92
C PHE A 70 -7.86 -0.82 0.54
N LEU A 71 -6.75 -0.49 1.21
CA LEU A 71 -5.46 -1.16 1.00
C LEU A 71 -5.51 -2.63 1.41
N GLY A 72 -6.16 -2.96 2.54
CA GLY A 72 -6.34 -4.33 2.99
C GLY A 72 -7.18 -5.16 2.03
N ALA A 73 -8.31 -4.62 1.55
CA ALA A 73 -9.14 -5.28 0.54
C ALA A 73 -8.39 -5.49 -0.78
N SER A 74 -7.63 -4.49 -1.22
CA SER A 74 -6.82 -4.55 -2.44
C SER A 74 -5.68 -5.56 -2.31
N TYR A 75 -4.97 -5.55 -1.18
CA TYR A 75 -3.91 -6.52 -0.88
C TYR A 75 -4.44 -7.95 -0.87
N CYS A 76 -5.58 -8.18 -0.20
CA CYS A 76 -6.24 -9.48 -0.21
C CYS A 76 -6.60 -9.90 -1.64
N PHE A 77 -7.22 -9.02 -2.42
CA PHE A 77 -7.60 -9.30 -3.80
C PHE A 77 -6.39 -9.72 -4.65
N PHE A 78 -5.32 -8.93 -4.64
CA PHE A 78 -4.11 -9.26 -5.42
C PHE A 78 -3.41 -10.52 -4.92
N SER A 79 -3.42 -10.79 -3.61
CA SER A 79 -2.89 -12.03 -3.04
C SER A 79 -3.69 -13.25 -3.51
N VAL A 80 -5.02 -13.17 -3.55
CA VAL A 80 -5.87 -14.22 -4.13
C VAL A 80 -5.57 -14.40 -5.61
N CYS A 81 -5.48 -13.31 -6.38
CA CYS A 81 -5.14 -13.38 -7.81
C CYS A 81 -3.79 -14.04 -8.07
N GLN A 82 -2.79 -13.75 -7.24
CA GLN A 82 -1.48 -14.41 -7.35
C GLN A 82 -1.57 -15.90 -7.02
N MET A 83 -2.31 -16.27 -5.96
CA MET A 83 -2.44 -17.67 -5.56
C MET A 83 -3.29 -18.51 -6.50
N LEU A 84 -4.24 -17.89 -7.22
CA LEU A 84 -5.01 -18.56 -8.29
C LEU A 84 -4.14 -19.09 -9.43
N ILE A 85 -2.90 -18.62 -9.56
CA ILE A 85 -1.94 -19.14 -10.54
C ILE A 85 -1.42 -20.53 -10.12
N MET A 86 -1.39 -20.82 -8.82
CA MET A 86 -0.72 -21.99 -8.24
C MET A 86 -1.67 -22.97 -7.55
N ALA A 87 -2.89 -22.55 -7.25
CA ALA A 87 -3.83 -23.31 -6.43
C ALA A 87 -5.27 -23.18 -6.94
N ASP A 88 -6.14 -24.09 -6.49
CA ASP A 88 -7.56 -24.02 -6.77
C ASP A 88 -8.21 -22.76 -6.16
N PRO A 89 -9.39 -22.33 -6.66
CA PRO A 89 -10.03 -21.11 -6.20
C PRO A 89 -10.35 -21.06 -4.69
N GLY A 90 -10.74 -22.19 -4.09
CA GLY A 90 -11.06 -22.25 -2.67
C GLY A 90 -9.82 -22.02 -1.82
N SER A 91 -8.73 -22.74 -2.14
CA SER A 91 -7.43 -22.59 -1.50
C SER A 91 -6.84 -21.20 -1.67
N ALA A 92 -6.95 -20.62 -2.88
CA ALA A 92 -6.44 -19.27 -3.15
C ALA A 92 -7.19 -18.18 -2.36
N ILE A 93 -8.52 -18.28 -2.27
CA ILE A 93 -9.35 -17.35 -1.48
C ILE A 93 -8.99 -17.46 0.00
N LEU A 94 -8.93 -18.69 0.52
CA LEU A 94 -8.58 -18.94 1.91
C LEU A 94 -7.17 -18.43 2.22
N HIS A 95 -6.21 -18.66 1.32
CA HIS A 95 -4.84 -18.15 1.46
C HIS A 95 -4.81 -16.63 1.54
N GLY A 96 -5.41 -15.93 0.58
CA GLY A 96 -5.41 -14.47 0.55
C GLY A 96 -6.07 -13.84 1.77
N LEU A 97 -7.21 -14.39 2.21
CA LEU A 97 -7.90 -13.94 3.43
C LEU A 97 -7.06 -14.21 4.69
N ALA A 98 -6.54 -15.42 4.84
CA ALA A 98 -5.75 -15.82 6.00
C ALA A 98 -4.48 -14.97 6.11
N ALA A 99 -3.70 -14.84 5.04
CA ALA A 99 -2.48 -14.04 5.01
C ALA A 99 -2.75 -12.56 5.36
N THR A 100 -3.81 -11.97 4.79
CA THR A 100 -4.20 -10.58 5.06
C THR A 100 -4.58 -10.39 6.54
N LEU A 101 -5.47 -11.22 7.07
CA LEU A 101 -5.92 -11.11 8.46
C LEU A 101 -4.78 -11.39 9.45
N MET A 102 -3.94 -12.38 9.13
CA MET A 102 -2.79 -12.74 9.93
C MET A 102 -1.78 -11.60 10.01
N LEU A 103 -1.51 -10.90 8.90
CA LEU A 103 -0.64 -9.72 8.91
C LEU A 103 -1.20 -8.62 9.81
N ALA A 104 -2.50 -8.35 9.74
CA ALA A 104 -3.14 -7.38 10.62
C ALA A 104 -3.02 -7.77 12.11
N LEU A 105 -3.30 -9.03 12.45
CA LEU A 105 -3.18 -9.54 13.81
C LEU A 105 -1.75 -9.50 14.33
N PHE A 106 -0.79 -9.87 13.49
CA PHE A 106 0.63 -9.86 13.80
C PHE A 106 1.12 -8.44 14.10
N VAL A 107 0.82 -7.48 13.22
CA VAL A 107 1.18 -6.06 13.42
C VAL A 107 0.52 -5.49 14.66
N HIS A 108 -0.75 -5.79 14.88
CA HIS A 108 -1.48 -5.36 16.09
C HIS A 108 -0.83 -5.91 17.36
N GLY A 109 -0.51 -7.20 17.39
CA GLY A 109 0.16 -7.85 18.51
C GLY A 109 1.54 -7.27 18.80
N LEU A 110 2.38 -7.13 17.77
CA LEU A 110 3.72 -6.55 17.91
C LEU A 110 3.68 -5.12 18.46
N LEU A 111 2.82 -4.27 17.92
CA LEU A 111 2.71 -2.88 18.36
C LEU A 111 2.15 -2.77 19.79
N ARG A 112 1.21 -3.64 20.18
CA ARG A 112 0.72 -3.72 21.56
C ARG A 112 1.84 -4.11 22.53
N VAL A 113 2.60 -5.16 22.22
CA VAL A 113 3.74 -5.61 23.04
C VAL A 113 4.81 -4.53 23.14
N ARG A 114 5.03 -3.75 22.08
CA ARG A 114 6.00 -2.64 22.07
C ARG A 114 5.46 -1.32 22.63
N GLY A 115 4.19 -1.27 23.03
CA GLY A 115 3.56 -0.06 23.59
C GLY A 115 3.40 1.08 22.57
N ARG A 116 3.22 0.76 21.29
CA ARG A 116 3.03 1.72 20.18
C ARG A 116 1.75 1.47 19.34
N PRO A 117 0.59 1.19 19.95
CA PRO A 117 -0.64 0.86 19.20
C PRO A 117 -1.10 1.98 18.25
N GLU A 118 -0.74 3.23 18.52
CA GLU A 118 -1.05 4.39 17.69
C GLU A 118 -0.45 4.31 16.28
N ARG A 119 0.61 3.51 16.07
CA ARG A 119 1.26 3.33 14.77
C ARG A 119 0.61 2.26 13.89
N PHE A 120 -0.47 1.62 14.37
CA PHE A 120 -1.09 0.49 13.69
C PHE A 120 -1.52 0.80 12.26
N VAL A 121 -2.31 1.86 12.09
CA VAL A 121 -2.89 2.22 10.78
C VAL A 121 -1.79 2.50 9.75
N GLN A 122 -0.78 3.28 10.14
CA GLN A 122 0.33 3.64 9.27
C GLN A 122 1.19 2.42 8.90
N THR A 123 1.50 1.58 9.88
CA THR A 123 2.34 0.37 9.69
C THR A 123 1.65 -0.63 8.78
N LEU A 124 0.38 -0.94 9.05
CA LEU A 124 -0.36 -1.91 8.27
C LEU A 124 -0.67 -1.40 6.87
N SER A 125 -0.99 -0.10 6.70
CA SER A 125 -1.13 0.51 5.38
C SER A 125 0.16 0.47 4.57
N ALA A 126 1.33 0.67 5.20
CA ALA A 126 2.62 0.55 4.53
C ALA A 126 2.86 -0.89 4.03
N LEU A 127 2.63 -1.88 4.91
CA LEU A 127 2.82 -3.29 4.57
C LEU A 127 1.87 -3.75 3.45
N TYR A 128 0.59 -3.39 3.52
CA TYR A 128 -0.36 -3.69 2.44
C TYR A 128 -0.01 -2.96 1.14
N GLY A 129 0.29 -1.66 1.21
CA GLY A 129 0.62 -0.86 0.03
C GLY A 129 1.85 -1.39 -0.71
N VAL A 130 2.94 -1.63 0.03
CA VAL A 130 4.16 -2.23 -0.51
C VAL A 130 3.90 -3.66 -0.99
N GLY A 131 3.16 -4.45 -0.21
CA GLY A 131 2.79 -5.83 -0.55
C GLY A 131 2.06 -5.92 -1.87
N ILE A 132 1.11 -5.02 -2.16
CA ILE A 132 0.43 -4.94 -3.46
C ILE A 132 1.45 -4.75 -4.60
N VAL A 133 2.39 -3.81 -4.45
CA VAL A 133 3.39 -3.56 -5.49
C VAL A 133 4.28 -4.78 -5.70
N ILE A 134 4.70 -5.43 -4.62
CA ILE A 134 5.54 -6.65 -4.69
C ILE A 134 4.80 -7.80 -5.36
N VAL A 135 3.53 -8.04 -4.98
CA VAL A 135 2.68 -9.05 -5.62
C VAL A 135 2.59 -8.79 -7.12
N LEU A 136 2.28 -7.55 -7.52
CA LEU A 136 2.20 -7.17 -8.92
C LEU A 136 3.51 -7.39 -9.69
N VAL A 137 4.66 -7.07 -9.08
CA VAL A 137 5.98 -7.32 -9.68
C VAL A 137 6.26 -8.82 -9.81
N LEU A 138 5.86 -9.61 -8.82
CA LEU A 138 6.10 -11.06 -8.80
C LEU A 138 5.11 -11.86 -9.65
N LEU A 139 3.99 -11.29 -10.09
CA LEU A 139 3.03 -11.99 -10.97
C LEU A 139 3.70 -12.57 -12.22
N GLY A 140 4.57 -11.82 -12.89
CA GLY A 140 5.26 -12.28 -14.11
C GLY A 140 6.15 -13.51 -13.85
N PRO A 141 7.11 -13.45 -12.92
CA PRO A 141 7.88 -14.64 -12.54
C PRO A 141 7.01 -15.80 -12.05
N THR A 142 5.95 -15.53 -11.27
CA THR A 142 5.01 -16.56 -10.78
C THR A 142 4.33 -17.29 -11.95
N THR A 143 3.80 -16.60 -12.96
CA THR A 143 3.15 -17.26 -14.10
C THR A 143 4.10 -18.13 -14.91
N VAL A 144 5.36 -17.72 -15.05
CA VAL A 144 6.37 -18.51 -15.75
C VAL A 144 6.80 -19.74 -14.94
N LEU A 145 6.87 -19.62 -13.62
CA LEU A 145 7.26 -20.73 -12.73
C LEU A 145 6.14 -21.75 -12.49
N ALA A 146 4.87 -21.34 -12.60
CA ALA A 146 3.71 -22.18 -12.30
C ALA A 146 3.73 -23.59 -12.90
N PRO A 147 3.92 -23.78 -14.23
CA PRO A 147 3.94 -25.12 -14.81
C PRO A 147 5.10 -25.98 -14.32
N PHE A 148 6.23 -25.37 -13.92
CA PHE A 148 7.36 -26.11 -13.36
C PHE A 148 7.06 -26.59 -11.94
N VAL A 149 6.39 -25.76 -11.13
CA VAL A 149 5.93 -26.16 -9.79
C VAL A 149 4.91 -27.29 -9.88
N GLU A 150 3.95 -27.19 -10.80
CA GLU A 150 2.96 -28.24 -11.03
C GLU A 150 3.61 -29.56 -11.48
N ALA A 151 4.59 -29.50 -12.40
CA ALA A 151 5.34 -30.68 -12.83
C ALA A 151 6.16 -31.31 -11.69
N MET A 152 6.80 -30.50 -10.84
CA MET A 152 7.53 -31.00 -9.66
C MET A 152 6.60 -31.68 -8.66
N ASN A 153 5.36 -31.19 -8.48
CA ASN A 153 4.40 -31.76 -7.55
C ASN A 153 3.73 -33.03 -8.08
N SER A 154 3.52 -33.14 -9.40
CA SER A 154 2.80 -34.26 -10.03
C SER A 154 3.70 -35.38 -10.57
N SER A 155 4.92 -35.07 -11.00
CA SER A 155 5.87 -36.04 -11.57
C SER A 155 7.32 -35.63 -11.25
N PRO A 156 7.76 -35.76 -9.98
CA PRO A 156 9.04 -35.23 -9.52
C PRO A 156 10.25 -35.76 -10.30
N ASP A 157 10.22 -37.05 -10.68
CA ASP A 157 11.35 -37.74 -11.32
C ASP A 157 11.60 -37.30 -12.77
N THR A 158 10.62 -36.66 -13.42
CA THR A 158 10.69 -36.24 -14.83
C THR A 158 10.54 -34.73 -15.00
N ALA A 159 10.35 -33.99 -13.91
CA ALA A 159 10.16 -32.55 -13.95
C ALA A 159 11.41 -31.84 -14.48
N ALA A 160 11.22 -31.01 -15.51
CA ALA A 160 12.27 -30.14 -16.01
C ALA A 160 12.58 -29.04 -14.98
N ALA A 161 13.85 -28.64 -14.89
CA ALA A 161 14.24 -27.51 -14.05
C ALA A 161 13.67 -26.19 -14.61
N PRO A 162 13.17 -25.27 -13.74
CA PRO A 162 12.73 -23.96 -14.17
C PRO A 162 13.90 -23.11 -14.71
N PRO A 163 13.63 -22.13 -15.60
CA PRO A 163 14.68 -21.26 -16.13
C PRO A 163 15.38 -20.47 -15.01
N ALA A 164 16.69 -20.66 -14.87
CA ALA A 164 17.48 -20.06 -13.79
C ALA A 164 17.29 -18.53 -13.65
N PRO A 165 17.24 -17.72 -14.74
CA PRO A 165 17.02 -16.27 -14.61
C PRO A 165 15.68 -15.92 -13.94
N VAL A 166 14.63 -16.72 -14.16
CA VAL A 166 13.30 -16.48 -13.59
C VAL A 166 13.30 -16.82 -12.10
N VAL A 167 13.94 -17.94 -11.72
CA VAL A 167 14.12 -18.32 -10.31
C VAL A 167 14.89 -17.24 -9.56
N LEU A 168 15.99 -16.75 -10.13
CA LEU A 168 16.80 -15.69 -9.53
C LEU A 168 16.02 -14.38 -9.39
N ALA A 169 15.21 -14.01 -10.38
CA ALA A 169 14.35 -12.83 -10.32
C ALA A 169 13.28 -12.96 -9.21
N TYR A 170 12.64 -14.13 -9.11
CA TYR A 170 11.67 -14.41 -8.05
C TYR A 170 12.32 -14.33 -6.66
N LEU A 171 13.47 -15.00 -6.48
CA LEU A 171 14.22 -14.98 -5.23
C LEU A 171 14.67 -13.57 -4.84
N ALA A 172 15.15 -12.77 -5.80
CA ALA A 172 15.52 -11.38 -5.57
C ALA A 172 14.32 -10.55 -5.10
N GLY A 173 13.13 -10.77 -5.67
CA GLY A 173 11.91 -10.10 -5.23
C GLY A 173 11.48 -10.50 -3.81
N VAL A 174 11.60 -11.78 -3.44
CA VAL A 174 11.34 -12.27 -2.08
C VAL A 174 12.35 -11.71 -1.07
N ILE A 175 13.64 -11.68 -1.41
CA ILE A 175 14.66 -11.07 -0.53
C ILE A 175 14.37 -9.58 -0.37
N TRP A 176 13.99 -8.89 -1.45
CA TRP A 176 13.64 -7.48 -1.39
C TRP A 176 12.39 -7.24 -0.51
N SER A 177 11.37 -8.09 -0.62
CA SER A 177 10.18 -7.99 0.24
C SER A 177 10.52 -8.10 1.73
N LEU A 178 11.39 -9.04 2.09
CA LEU A 178 11.89 -9.20 3.46
C LEU A 178 12.64 -7.95 3.94
N ILE A 179 13.50 -7.38 3.11
CA ILE A 179 14.24 -6.16 3.44
C ILE A 179 13.29 -4.99 3.68
N VAL A 180 12.30 -4.79 2.81
CA VAL A 180 11.34 -3.69 2.92
C VAL A 180 10.41 -3.88 4.12
N SER A 181 9.87 -5.08 4.34
CA SER A 181 9.08 -5.40 5.52
C SER A 181 9.89 -5.19 6.80
N GLY A 182 11.15 -5.62 6.83
CA GLY A 182 12.04 -5.39 7.95
C GLY A 182 12.32 -3.91 8.20
N HIS A 183 12.50 -3.11 7.14
CA HIS A 183 12.62 -1.65 7.24
C HIS A 183 11.34 -1.01 7.80
N ILE A 184 10.16 -1.48 7.41
CA ILE A 184 8.89 -1.00 7.97
C ILE A 184 8.79 -1.35 9.46
N TYR A 185 9.05 -2.60 9.85
CA TYR A 185 9.02 -3.04 11.24
C TYR A 185 10.04 -2.31 12.11
N ARG A 186 11.24 -2.06 11.57
CA ARG A 186 12.28 -1.25 12.22
C ARG A 186 11.72 0.10 12.67
N HIS A 187 11.08 0.83 11.76
CA HIS A 187 10.52 2.14 12.04
C HIS A 187 9.27 2.08 12.93
N ALA A 188 8.39 1.10 12.70
CA ALA A 188 7.16 0.94 13.47
C ALA A 188 7.45 0.60 14.95
N LEU A 189 8.36 -0.34 15.18
CA LEU A 189 8.67 -0.92 16.49
C LEU A 189 9.87 -0.29 17.18
N ASP A 190 10.51 0.71 16.55
CA ASP A 190 11.66 1.41 17.09
C ASP A 190 12.82 0.44 17.40
N LEU A 191 13.13 -0.41 16.41
CA LEU A 191 14.16 -1.44 16.47
C LEU A 191 15.36 -1.03 15.60
N GLY A 192 16.49 -1.74 15.77
CA GLY A 192 17.54 -1.78 14.75
C GLY A 192 17.09 -2.56 13.51
N LEU A 193 17.82 -2.42 12.39
CA LEU A 193 17.47 -3.11 11.13
C LEU A 193 17.40 -4.64 11.32
N ALA A 194 18.35 -5.23 12.05
CA ALA A 194 18.34 -6.66 12.34
C ALA A 194 17.05 -7.12 13.08
N GLY A 195 16.58 -6.32 14.05
CA GLY A 195 15.32 -6.59 14.74
C GLY A 195 14.11 -6.49 13.82
N GLY A 196 14.10 -5.51 12.92
CA GLY A 196 13.06 -5.40 11.89
C GLY A 196 13.02 -6.61 10.95
N ILE A 197 14.18 -7.02 10.42
CA ILE A 197 14.31 -8.21 9.57
C ILE A 197 13.89 -9.47 10.33
N ALA A 198 14.25 -9.61 11.60
CA ALA A 198 13.81 -10.73 12.44
C ALA A 198 12.28 -10.80 12.56
N MET A 199 11.59 -9.66 12.69
CA MET A 199 10.12 -9.63 12.70
C MET A 199 9.51 -9.99 11.34
N ALA A 200 10.14 -9.59 10.23
CA ALA A 200 9.71 -9.98 8.89
C ALA A 200 9.86 -11.50 8.68
N LEU A 201 11.01 -12.07 9.05
CA LEU A 201 11.24 -13.51 9.00
C LEU A 201 10.28 -14.27 9.91
N LEU A 202 10.02 -13.76 11.11
CA LEU A 202 9.04 -14.35 12.03
C LEU A 202 7.65 -14.39 11.39
N PHE A 203 7.22 -13.30 10.73
CA PHE A 203 5.95 -13.28 10.03
C PHE A 203 5.89 -14.33 8.92
N GLU A 204 6.88 -14.36 8.02
CA GLU A 204 6.93 -15.34 6.92
C GLU A 204 6.95 -16.78 7.45
N PHE A 205 7.70 -17.04 8.53
CA PHE A 205 7.71 -18.34 9.20
C PHE A 205 6.34 -18.73 9.73
N LEU A 206 5.61 -17.81 10.36
CA LEU A 206 4.28 -18.09 10.87
C LEU A 206 3.27 -18.33 9.73
N VAL A 207 3.36 -17.58 8.64
CA VAL A 207 2.55 -17.78 7.44
C VAL A 207 2.82 -19.17 6.85
N PHE A 208 4.09 -19.52 6.66
CA PHE A 208 4.50 -20.85 6.22
C PHE A 208 3.92 -21.94 7.14
N MET A 209 4.09 -21.81 8.45
CA MET A 209 3.59 -22.77 9.43
C MET A 209 2.07 -22.93 9.38
N LEU A 210 1.32 -21.84 9.21
CA LEU A 210 -0.14 -21.87 9.07
C LEU A 210 -0.57 -22.71 7.85
N PHE A 211 0.07 -22.51 6.71
CA PHE A 211 -0.29 -23.23 5.48
C PHE A 211 0.20 -24.68 5.48
N SER A 212 1.40 -24.94 5.99
CA SER A 212 1.89 -26.31 6.16
C SER A 212 0.99 -27.13 7.09
N LEU A 213 0.50 -26.55 8.19
CA LEU A 213 -0.38 -27.25 9.14
C LEU A 213 -1.82 -27.44 8.64
N SER A 214 -2.31 -26.56 7.78
CA SER A 214 -3.66 -26.67 7.22
C SER A 214 -3.77 -27.66 6.05
N GLY A 215 -2.64 -28.24 5.61
CA GLY A 215 -2.59 -29.08 4.42
C GLY A 215 -2.77 -28.29 3.10
N LEU A 216 -2.69 -26.96 3.19
CA LEU A 216 -2.74 -26.01 2.07
C LEU A 216 -1.35 -25.51 1.68
N GLY A 217 -0.29 -26.22 2.11
CA GLY A 217 1.06 -25.95 1.66
C GLY A 217 1.14 -26.20 0.16
N VAL A 218 1.54 -25.18 -0.59
CA VAL A 218 1.91 -25.28 -2.01
C VAL A 218 3.36 -25.71 -2.12
#